data_AF-A0A8J3LL94-F1
#
_entry.id   AF-A0A8J3LL94-F1
#
_cell.length_a   1.000
_cell.length_b   1.000
_cell.length_c   1.000
_cell.angle_alpha   90.00
_cell.angle_beta   90.00
_cell.angle_gamma   90.00
#
_symmetry.space_group_name_H-M   'P 1'
#
loop_
_entity.id
_entity.type
_entity.pdbx_description
1 polymer ?
#
loop_
_entity_poly.entity_id
_entity_poly.type
_entity_poly.pdbx_seq_one_letter_code
_entity_poly.pdbx_strand_id
1 'polypeptide(L)'
;MVNSEETGRSGPTPPRVLAVDLATALSELCDTDPDRAGAAYSSLWPSVFANGRLTPHTAWAVGELVAVLGDPALGAGDATIRNGVLFLLREIARVTADVDAVRVSKGGPLADCFALLPEVFASVWPIPPGWPSWTRTMAASTAAMLVRHPRLVTRRADVIAYHQETALATADRRECASLVFGLGELGVAPRNWLDDPRLAVRTCAALAPALSDDPDATEVLARAAERPRAFDHSFTEPFVPAAHRMMYLPQLREPPHRALIRTVCERTGDFGRLVHGALSAVGLRGAVRPVAEFGPYLRHAFPAGLPVGDVVSTEQERFARALTDRDELWDGTCAGVGEMFAAAGLPHDREQWCEVRVPVALDGAGRPTYDGVRIFLTLPTWSVRASPQLFLSADRTDPDLLRKLLDVVSAGEVAVEFEGPLQFSAAATGVEAGQLDVGELVARGPYNCQPHYGVGVAAALSLWVSAYQWRDGIAYRQQFVDGVPAGPVETLGPADRADGYRFVFELDPEWVPPGIRLPG
;
A
#
# COMPACT_ATOMS: atom_id res chain seq x y z
N MET A 1 -58.63 29.07 22.99
CA MET A 1 -58.62 28.72 21.55
C MET A 1 -57.19 28.40 21.19
N VAL A 2 -56.97 27.12 20.91
CA VAL A 2 -55.67 26.50 20.60
C VAL A 2 -55.43 26.70 19.10
N ASN A 3 -54.28 27.24 18.70
CA ASN A 3 -53.80 27.13 17.33
C ASN A 3 -52.58 26.22 17.33
N SER A 4 -52.77 25.05 16.73
CA SER A 4 -51.77 24.01 16.54
C SER A 4 -50.78 24.41 15.46
N GLU A 5 -49.50 24.42 15.79
CA GLU A 5 -48.39 24.42 14.83
C GLU A 5 -48.13 22.97 14.40
N GLU A 6 -48.48 22.66 13.15
CA GLU A 6 -48.09 21.43 12.46
C GLU A 6 -46.78 21.70 11.70
N THR A 7 -45.64 21.42 12.34
CA THR A 7 -44.34 21.42 11.67
C THR A 7 -44.14 20.10 10.90
N GLY A 8 -44.65 20.06 9.67
CA GLY A 8 -44.31 19.01 8.70
C GLY A 8 -42.90 19.23 8.14
N ARG A 9 -41.94 18.37 8.51
CA ARG A 9 -40.64 18.26 7.82
C ARG A 9 -40.85 17.56 6.47
N SER A 10 -41.16 18.33 5.44
CA SER A 10 -41.01 17.89 4.05
C SER A 10 -39.54 18.04 3.66
N GLY A 11 -38.81 16.92 3.55
CA GLY A 11 -37.48 16.91 2.94
C GLY A 11 -37.52 17.38 1.47
N PRO A 12 -36.38 17.79 0.90
CA PRO A 12 -36.31 18.24 -0.49
C PRO A 12 -36.63 17.09 -1.46
N THR A 13 -37.70 17.25 -2.26
CA THR A 13 -38.10 16.28 -3.28
C THR A 13 -37.24 16.45 -4.56
N PRO A 14 -36.56 15.41 -5.05
CA PRO A 14 -35.73 15.46 -6.24
C PRO A 14 -36.51 15.67 -7.56
N PRO A 15 -35.88 16.15 -8.65
CA PRO A 15 -36.46 16.10 -9.98
C PRO A 15 -36.81 14.64 -10.34
N ARG A 16 -38.05 14.43 -10.78
CA ARG A 16 -38.73 13.13 -10.81
C ARG A 16 -38.00 12.02 -11.58
N VAL A 17 -37.16 12.35 -12.57
CA VAL A 17 -36.46 11.36 -13.41
C VAL A 17 -35.25 10.75 -12.69
N LEU A 18 -34.34 11.58 -12.16
CA LEU A 18 -33.17 11.11 -11.39
C LEU A 18 -33.57 10.39 -10.09
N ALA A 19 -34.70 10.76 -9.51
CA ALA A 19 -35.25 10.11 -8.32
C ALA A 19 -35.70 8.67 -8.58
N VAL A 20 -36.33 8.44 -9.74
CA VAL A 20 -36.83 7.11 -10.14
C VAL A 20 -35.64 6.21 -10.45
N ASP A 21 -34.62 6.71 -11.13
CA ASP A 21 -33.41 5.93 -11.45
C ASP A 21 -32.66 5.50 -10.18
N LEU A 22 -32.60 6.37 -9.15
CA LEU A 22 -31.92 6.08 -7.90
C LEU A 22 -32.70 5.07 -7.02
N ALA A 23 -34.02 5.17 -6.97
CA ALA A 23 -34.87 4.20 -6.27
C ALA A 23 -34.79 2.80 -6.90
N THR A 24 -34.79 2.74 -8.23
CA THR A 24 -34.56 1.49 -8.96
C THR A 24 -33.20 0.90 -8.62
N ALA A 25 -32.12 1.69 -8.72
CA ALA A 25 -30.78 1.21 -8.39
C ALA A 25 -30.69 0.70 -6.95
N LEU A 26 -31.28 1.38 -5.97
CA LEU A 26 -31.27 0.93 -4.57
C LEU A 26 -32.03 -0.37 -4.37
N SER A 27 -33.16 -0.58 -5.05
CA SER A 27 -33.89 -1.85 -5.02
C SER A 27 -33.11 -2.98 -5.71
N GLU A 28 -32.39 -2.68 -6.79
CA GLU A 28 -31.60 -3.65 -7.55
C GLU A 28 -30.34 -4.11 -6.80
N LEU A 29 -29.89 -3.39 -5.76
CA LEU A 29 -28.80 -3.86 -4.88
C LEU A 29 -29.14 -5.19 -4.17
N CYS A 30 -30.43 -5.47 -3.96
CA CYS A 30 -30.92 -6.72 -3.37
C CYS A 30 -31.55 -7.66 -4.42
N ASP A 31 -31.32 -7.42 -5.72
CA ASP A 31 -31.72 -8.37 -6.77
C ASP A 31 -30.98 -9.70 -6.57
N THR A 32 -31.54 -10.78 -7.10
CA THR A 32 -30.90 -12.10 -7.17
C THR A 32 -29.84 -12.21 -8.26
N ASP A 33 -29.81 -11.26 -9.21
CA ASP A 33 -28.84 -11.19 -10.30
C ASP A 33 -27.62 -10.34 -9.90
N PRO A 34 -26.41 -10.94 -9.77
CA PRO A 34 -25.20 -10.22 -9.38
C PRO A 34 -24.77 -9.15 -10.39
N ASP A 35 -25.05 -9.32 -11.68
CA ASP A 35 -24.68 -8.34 -12.70
C ASP A 35 -25.53 -7.07 -12.56
N ARG A 36 -26.82 -7.23 -12.24
CA ARG A 36 -27.72 -6.10 -11.95
C ARG A 36 -27.32 -5.39 -10.67
N ALA A 37 -27.06 -6.13 -9.60
CA ALA A 37 -26.64 -5.54 -8.34
C ALA A 37 -25.30 -4.78 -8.50
N GLY A 38 -24.37 -5.30 -9.30
CA GLY A 38 -23.11 -4.64 -9.64
C GLY A 38 -23.30 -3.37 -10.49
N ALA A 39 -24.18 -3.41 -11.50
CA ALA A 39 -24.52 -2.25 -12.31
C ALA A 39 -25.21 -1.15 -11.48
N ALA A 40 -26.13 -1.54 -10.59
CA ALA A 40 -26.82 -0.66 -9.67
C ALA A 40 -25.86 0.02 -8.68
N TYR A 41 -24.91 -0.73 -8.10
CA TYR A 41 -23.87 -0.13 -7.26
C TYR A 41 -23.00 0.86 -8.04
N SER A 42 -22.63 0.53 -9.28
CA SER A 42 -21.79 1.38 -10.13
C SER A 42 -22.47 2.70 -10.51
N SER A 43 -23.80 2.68 -10.73
CA SER A 43 -24.59 3.90 -11.02
C SER A 43 -24.88 4.75 -9.79
N LEU A 44 -24.97 4.11 -8.61
CA LEU A 44 -25.22 4.78 -7.32
C LEU A 44 -24.11 5.77 -6.97
N TRP A 45 -22.83 5.36 -7.10
CA TRP A 45 -21.69 6.15 -6.65
C TRP A 45 -21.66 7.60 -7.19
N PRO A 46 -21.61 7.85 -8.52
CA PRO A 46 -21.57 9.22 -9.03
C PRO A 46 -22.86 10.01 -8.75
N SER A 47 -23.99 9.34 -8.51
CA SER A 47 -25.28 9.96 -8.25
C SER A 47 -25.40 10.53 -6.85
N VAL A 48 -24.72 9.91 -5.87
CA VAL A 48 -24.78 10.30 -4.45
C VAL A 48 -23.47 10.86 -3.93
N PHE A 49 -22.36 10.65 -4.62
CA PHE A 49 -21.03 11.12 -4.23
C PHE A 49 -20.15 11.41 -5.45
N ALA A 50 -20.12 12.67 -5.88
CA ALA A 50 -19.43 13.10 -7.09
C ALA A 50 -18.19 13.93 -6.77
N ASN A 51 -17.02 13.55 -7.28
CA ASN A 51 -15.76 14.29 -7.14
C ASN A 51 -15.41 14.66 -5.67
N GLY A 52 -15.68 13.74 -4.74
CA GLY A 52 -15.43 13.95 -3.32
C GLY A 52 -16.43 14.88 -2.62
N ARG A 53 -17.58 15.15 -3.23
CA ARG A 53 -18.64 16.02 -2.70
C ARG A 53 -19.98 15.29 -2.64
N LEU A 54 -20.78 15.65 -1.63
CA LEU A 54 -22.16 15.18 -1.53
C LEU A 54 -23.03 15.85 -2.60
N THR A 55 -24.05 15.13 -3.06
CA THR A 55 -25.07 15.63 -3.98
C THR A 55 -26.36 15.93 -3.21
N PRO A 56 -27.36 16.61 -3.81
CA PRO A 56 -28.66 16.79 -3.19
C PRO A 56 -29.40 15.48 -2.86
N HIS A 57 -28.98 14.34 -3.43
CA HIS A 57 -29.62 13.04 -3.24
C HIS A 57 -28.97 12.18 -2.16
N THR A 58 -27.79 12.57 -1.65
CA THR A 58 -27.01 11.75 -0.73
C THR A 58 -27.81 11.39 0.53
N ALA A 59 -28.50 12.36 1.16
CA ALA A 59 -29.20 12.10 2.42
C ALA A 59 -30.31 11.07 2.26
N TRP A 60 -31.12 11.21 1.20
CA TRP A 60 -32.17 10.24 0.90
C TRP A 60 -31.59 8.86 0.62
N ALA A 61 -30.56 8.76 -0.25
CA ALA A 61 -29.93 7.49 -0.56
C ALA A 61 -29.29 6.81 0.66
N VAL A 62 -28.70 7.59 1.58
CA VAL A 62 -28.18 7.06 2.84
C VAL A 62 -29.29 6.42 3.67
N GLY A 63 -30.46 7.05 3.78
CA GLY A 63 -31.61 6.47 4.48
C GLY A 63 -32.02 5.10 3.92
N GLU A 64 -32.07 4.97 2.59
CA GLU A 64 -32.39 3.70 1.92
C GLU A 64 -31.27 2.66 2.09
N LEU A 65 -30.00 3.06 1.98
CA LEU A 65 -28.85 2.17 2.18
C LEU A 65 -28.80 1.60 3.61
N VAL A 66 -29.19 2.40 4.61
CA VAL A 66 -29.29 1.98 6.02
C VAL A 66 -30.30 0.85 6.20
N ALA A 67 -31.38 0.84 5.43
CA ALA A 67 -32.41 -0.20 5.49
C ALA A 67 -31.94 -1.53 4.89
N VAL A 68 -31.14 -1.49 3.82
CA VAL A 68 -30.70 -2.71 3.10
C VAL A 68 -29.38 -3.29 3.60
N LEU A 69 -28.58 -2.55 4.40
CA LEU A 69 -27.26 -3.02 4.85
C LEU A 69 -27.31 -4.34 5.65
N GLY A 70 -28.39 -4.54 6.41
CA GLY A 70 -28.64 -5.76 7.17
C GLY A 70 -29.25 -6.90 6.37
N ASP A 71 -29.71 -6.64 5.14
CA ASP A 71 -30.40 -7.63 4.31
C ASP A 71 -29.41 -8.70 3.83
N PRO A 72 -29.66 -10.01 4.05
CA PRO A 72 -28.83 -11.07 3.50
C PRO A 72 -28.83 -11.11 1.96
N ALA A 73 -29.84 -10.56 1.29
CA ALA A 73 -29.92 -10.49 -0.17
C ALA A 73 -29.03 -9.40 -0.78
N LEU A 74 -28.52 -8.46 0.02
CA LEU A 74 -27.66 -7.38 -0.47
C LEU A 74 -26.44 -7.93 -1.22
N GLY A 75 -26.36 -7.59 -2.50
CA GLY A 75 -25.30 -7.97 -3.42
C GLY A 75 -25.49 -9.30 -4.14
N ALA A 76 -26.65 -9.95 -4.06
CA ALA A 76 -26.92 -11.22 -4.74
C ALA A 76 -25.91 -12.35 -4.40
N GLY A 77 -25.35 -12.33 -3.18
CA GLY A 77 -24.27 -13.24 -2.78
C GLY A 77 -22.84 -12.75 -3.08
N ASP A 78 -22.68 -11.63 -3.77
CA ASP A 78 -21.41 -10.93 -3.93
C ASP A 78 -21.14 -9.97 -2.77
N ALA A 79 -20.24 -10.37 -1.87
CA ALA A 79 -19.83 -9.55 -0.73
C ALA A 79 -19.17 -8.22 -1.13
N THR A 80 -18.66 -8.08 -2.37
CA THR A 80 -18.01 -6.85 -2.83
C THR A 80 -18.98 -5.67 -2.91
N ILE A 81 -20.28 -5.92 -3.18
CA ILE A 81 -21.31 -4.88 -3.20
C ILE A 81 -21.54 -4.32 -1.80
N ARG A 82 -21.70 -5.19 -0.80
CA ARG A 82 -21.78 -4.77 0.62
C ARG A 82 -20.54 -3.99 1.05
N ASN A 83 -19.35 -4.44 0.65
CA ASN A 83 -18.09 -3.74 0.92
C ASN A 83 -18.09 -2.35 0.28
N GLY A 84 -18.57 -2.24 -0.96
CA GLY A 84 -18.72 -0.96 -1.66
C GLY A 84 -19.69 -0.01 -0.97
N VAL A 85 -20.84 -0.50 -0.51
CA VAL A 85 -21.81 0.29 0.27
C VAL A 85 -21.18 0.80 1.58
N LEU A 86 -20.48 -0.06 2.33
CA LEU A 86 -19.78 0.34 3.55
C LEU A 86 -18.71 1.41 3.27
N PHE A 87 -17.96 1.26 2.17
CA PHE A 87 -16.98 2.25 1.71
C PHE A 87 -17.64 3.61 1.41
N LEU A 88 -18.74 3.61 0.68
CA LEU A 88 -19.50 4.80 0.35
C LEU A 88 -20.00 5.52 1.62
N LEU A 89 -20.60 4.78 2.55
CA LEU A 89 -21.07 5.31 3.83
C LEU A 89 -19.92 5.91 4.65
N ARG A 90 -18.73 5.30 4.63
CA ARG A 90 -17.53 5.87 5.25
C ARG A 90 -17.13 7.20 4.61
N GLU A 91 -17.07 7.29 3.28
CA GLU A 91 -16.68 8.53 2.60
C GLU A 91 -17.70 9.66 2.83
N ILE A 92 -18.99 9.34 2.90
CA ILE A 92 -20.04 10.29 3.28
C ILE A 92 -19.83 10.75 4.73
N ALA A 93 -19.62 9.83 5.68
CA ALA A 93 -19.32 10.14 7.07
C ALA A 93 -18.07 11.02 7.23
N ARG A 94 -17.03 10.78 6.41
CA ARG A 94 -15.80 11.57 6.41
C ARG A 94 -16.05 12.99 5.91
N VAL A 95 -16.65 13.15 4.74
CA VAL A 95 -16.94 14.48 4.16
C VAL A 95 -17.87 15.28 5.07
N THR A 96 -18.81 14.63 5.76
CA THR A 96 -19.69 15.31 6.72
C THR A 96 -18.97 15.68 8.02
N ALA A 97 -18.02 14.87 8.49
CA ALA A 97 -17.24 15.15 9.69
C ALA A 97 -16.15 16.24 9.49
N ASP A 98 -15.59 16.34 8.28
CA ASP A 98 -14.54 17.33 7.94
C ASP A 98 -15.09 18.78 7.78
N VAL A 99 -16.42 18.94 7.77
CA VAL A 99 -17.05 20.27 7.62
C VAL A 99 -17.27 20.87 9.00
N ASP A 100 -16.71 22.06 9.23
CA ASP A 100 -16.94 22.83 10.47
C ASP A 100 -18.43 22.84 10.83
N ALA A 101 -18.75 22.59 12.10
CA ALA A 101 -20.13 22.60 12.61
C ALA A 101 -20.90 23.88 12.23
N VAL A 102 -20.18 25.00 12.03
CA VAL A 102 -20.69 26.31 11.60
C VAL A 102 -21.21 26.31 10.15
N ARG A 103 -20.70 25.43 9.27
CA ARG A 103 -21.21 25.26 7.90
C ARG A 103 -22.39 24.30 7.85
N VAL A 104 -22.41 23.29 8.71
CA VAL A 104 -23.53 22.34 8.86
C VAL A 104 -24.81 23.06 9.31
N SER A 105 -24.70 24.10 10.14
CA SER A 105 -25.86 24.84 10.65
C SER A 105 -26.64 25.68 9.62
N LYS A 106 -26.16 25.78 8.36
CA LYS A 106 -26.83 26.56 7.30
C LYS A 106 -27.89 25.79 6.50
N GLY A 107 -28.16 24.53 6.87
CA GLY A 107 -29.11 23.66 6.16
C GLY A 107 -28.58 23.12 4.84
N GLY A 108 -29.33 22.20 4.21
CA GLY A 108 -29.00 21.58 2.93
C GLY A 108 -28.40 20.16 3.06
N PRO A 109 -27.93 19.57 1.95
CA PRO A 109 -27.60 18.13 1.87
C PRO A 109 -26.57 17.66 2.90
N LEU A 110 -25.62 18.52 3.26
CA LEU A 110 -24.63 18.23 4.31
C LEU A 110 -25.26 18.10 5.70
N ALA A 111 -26.20 18.99 6.04
CA ALA A 111 -26.91 18.97 7.32
C ALA A 111 -27.80 17.73 7.44
N ASP A 112 -28.50 17.40 6.36
CA ASP A 112 -29.38 16.22 6.30
C ASP A 112 -28.57 14.92 6.43
N CYS A 113 -27.44 14.79 5.71
CA CYS A 113 -26.56 13.63 5.85
C CYS A 113 -25.95 13.53 7.26
N PHE A 114 -25.51 14.66 7.81
CA PHE A 114 -24.94 14.70 9.17
C PHE A 114 -25.96 14.23 10.22
N ALA A 115 -27.23 14.60 10.06
CA ALA A 115 -28.31 14.18 10.96
C ALA A 115 -28.58 12.66 10.91
N LEU A 116 -28.29 12.00 9.78
CA LEU A 116 -28.50 10.56 9.58
C LEU A 116 -27.35 9.68 10.10
N LEU A 117 -26.15 10.22 10.34
CA LEU A 117 -24.99 9.42 10.76
C LEU A 117 -25.23 8.52 11.99
N PRO A 118 -26.00 8.94 13.02
CA PRO A 118 -26.37 8.05 14.13
C PRO A 118 -27.17 6.81 13.70
N GLU A 119 -28.05 6.94 12.71
CA GLU A 119 -28.83 5.82 12.17
C GLU A 119 -27.95 4.90 11.33
N VAL A 120 -27.04 5.48 10.52
CA VAL A 120 -26.01 4.72 9.80
C VAL A 120 -25.16 3.89 10.77
N PHE A 121 -24.74 4.49 11.88
CA PHE A 121 -23.98 3.77 12.90
C PHE A 121 -24.78 2.60 13.49
N ALA A 122 -26.06 2.79 13.78
CA ALA A 122 -26.92 1.72 14.30
C ALA A 122 -27.09 0.54 13.33
N SER A 123 -27.04 0.77 12.01
CA SER A 123 -27.07 -0.31 11.01
C SER A 123 -25.72 -1.00 10.77
N VAL A 124 -24.61 -0.31 11.04
CA VAL A 124 -23.24 -0.88 10.90
C VAL A 124 -22.81 -1.61 12.18
N TRP A 125 -23.32 -1.19 13.34
CA TRP A 125 -22.83 -1.61 14.65
C TRP A 125 -23.92 -2.31 15.50
N PRO A 126 -23.66 -3.50 16.09
CA PRO A 126 -22.38 -4.20 16.17
C PRO A 126 -22.02 -4.95 14.87
N ILE A 127 -20.72 -5.12 14.62
CA ILE A 127 -20.22 -5.81 13.43
C ILE A 127 -20.39 -7.32 13.61
N PRO A 128 -21.12 -8.03 12.72
CA PRO A 128 -21.32 -9.46 12.85
C PRO A 128 -20.00 -10.26 12.73
N PRO A 129 -19.71 -11.20 13.65
CA PRO A 129 -18.48 -11.99 13.60
C PRO A 129 -18.42 -12.93 12.39
N GLY A 130 -19.58 -13.36 11.87
CA GLY A 130 -19.69 -14.24 10.70
C GLY A 130 -19.46 -13.55 9.35
N TRP A 131 -19.29 -12.22 9.31
CA TRP A 131 -18.95 -11.52 8.07
C TRP A 131 -17.52 -11.86 7.61
N PRO A 132 -17.23 -11.91 6.29
CA PRO A 132 -15.87 -12.06 5.78
C PRO A 132 -14.92 -11.02 6.37
N SER A 133 -13.63 -11.35 6.51
CA SER A 133 -12.61 -10.45 7.12
C SER A 133 -12.59 -9.07 6.47
N TRP A 134 -12.70 -9.02 5.15
CA TRP A 134 -12.75 -7.76 4.43
C TRP A 134 -14.02 -6.95 4.72
N THR A 135 -15.19 -7.60 4.81
CA THR A 135 -16.43 -6.90 5.17
C THR A 135 -16.41 -6.37 6.59
N ARG A 136 -15.83 -7.12 7.55
CA ARG A 136 -15.60 -6.61 8.90
C ARG A 136 -14.66 -5.42 8.92
N THR A 137 -13.58 -5.48 8.11
CA THR A 137 -12.64 -4.36 7.94
C THR A 137 -13.33 -3.10 7.43
N MET A 138 -14.16 -3.22 6.39
CA MET A 138 -14.95 -2.11 5.86
C MET A 138 -15.88 -1.54 6.92
N ALA A 139 -16.62 -2.40 7.63
CA ALA A 139 -17.56 -1.98 8.68
C ALA A 139 -16.86 -1.29 9.85
N ALA A 140 -15.72 -1.81 10.30
CA ALA A 140 -14.90 -1.23 11.36
C ALA A 140 -14.39 0.17 10.97
N SER A 141 -13.91 0.30 9.74
CA SER A 141 -13.47 1.57 9.17
C SER A 141 -14.62 2.61 9.08
N THR A 142 -15.81 2.18 8.63
CA THR A 142 -17.01 3.01 8.61
C THR A 142 -17.42 3.43 10.03
N ALA A 143 -17.46 2.50 10.99
CA ALA A 143 -17.78 2.78 12.39
C ALA A 143 -16.79 3.77 13.02
N ALA A 144 -15.48 3.61 12.74
CA ALA A 144 -14.44 4.50 13.24
C ALA A 144 -14.63 5.96 12.76
N MET A 145 -15.07 6.15 11.52
CA MET A 145 -15.41 7.49 11.00
C MET A 145 -16.69 8.04 11.65
N LEU A 146 -17.73 7.21 11.77
CA LEU A 146 -19.02 7.61 12.31
C LEU A 146 -18.95 8.09 13.77
N VAL A 147 -18.12 7.46 14.61
CA VAL A 147 -17.99 7.86 16.04
C VAL A 147 -17.32 9.22 16.26
N ARG A 148 -16.85 9.89 15.19
CA ARG A 148 -16.44 11.30 15.25
C ARG A 148 -17.65 12.25 15.39
N HIS A 149 -18.85 11.77 15.08
CA HIS A 149 -20.08 12.54 15.25
C HIS A 149 -20.36 12.79 16.75
N PRO A 150 -20.70 14.03 17.18
CA PRO A 150 -20.86 14.37 18.60
C PRO A 150 -21.85 13.49 19.37
N ARG A 151 -22.96 13.05 18.74
CA ARG A 151 -23.95 12.14 19.38
C ARG A 151 -23.45 10.70 19.57
N LEU A 152 -22.34 10.32 18.93
CA LEU A 152 -21.77 8.97 18.97
C LEU A 152 -20.46 8.91 19.76
N VAL A 153 -19.99 10.03 20.33
CA VAL A 153 -18.70 10.09 21.04
C VAL A 153 -18.60 9.07 22.18
N THR A 154 -19.72 8.78 22.85
CA THR A 154 -19.79 7.79 23.94
C THR A 154 -19.55 6.36 23.46
N ARG A 155 -19.73 6.08 22.16
CA ARG A 155 -19.49 4.77 21.52
C ARG A 155 -18.04 4.58 21.06
N ARG A 156 -17.20 5.62 21.12
CA ARG A 156 -15.80 5.55 20.68
C ARG A 156 -15.01 4.48 21.43
N ALA A 157 -15.23 4.33 22.73
CA ALA A 157 -14.57 3.31 23.55
C ALA A 157 -14.91 1.88 23.06
N ASP A 158 -16.18 1.63 22.74
CA ASP A 158 -16.63 0.32 22.23
C ASP A 158 -15.99 -0.01 20.87
N VAL A 159 -15.91 0.99 19.97
CA VAL A 159 -15.26 0.83 18.66
C VAL A 159 -13.76 0.60 18.80
N ILE A 160 -13.09 1.30 19.73
CA ILE A 160 -11.67 1.06 20.04
C ILE A 160 -11.46 -0.37 20.55
N ALA A 161 -12.28 -0.83 21.50
CA ALA A 161 -12.18 -2.17 22.05
C ALA A 161 -12.31 -3.24 20.95
N TYR A 162 -13.30 -3.10 20.06
CA TYR A 162 -13.44 -4.00 18.92
C TYR A 162 -12.21 -4.03 18.01
N HIS A 163 -11.62 -2.86 17.69
CA HIS A 163 -10.41 -2.81 16.87
C HIS A 163 -9.24 -3.53 17.54
N GLN A 164 -9.05 -3.34 18.85
CA GLN A 164 -7.99 -4.00 19.62
C GLN A 164 -8.20 -5.52 19.67
N GLU A 165 -9.38 -5.97 20.09
CA GLU A 165 -9.71 -7.39 20.25
C GLU A 165 -9.64 -8.13 18.91
N THR A 166 -10.22 -7.56 17.85
CA THR A 166 -10.23 -8.19 16.53
C THR A 166 -8.83 -8.20 15.90
N ALA A 167 -8.04 -7.13 16.06
CA ALA A 167 -6.67 -7.10 15.56
C ALA A 167 -5.78 -8.15 16.22
N LEU A 168 -5.98 -8.41 17.52
CA LEU A 168 -5.26 -9.45 18.27
C LEU A 168 -5.71 -10.87 17.87
N ALA A 169 -6.98 -11.05 17.54
CA ALA A 169 -7.55 -12.37 17.22
C ALA A 169 -7.33 -12.81 15.76
N THR A 170 -7.19 -11.87 14.83
CA THR A 170 -7.12 -12.21 13.39
C THR A 170 -5.71 -12.61 12.94
N ALA A 171 -5.65 -13.71 12.19
CA ALA A 171 -4.45 -14.10 11.45
C ALA A 171 -4.30 -13.38 10.11
N ASP A 172 -5.38 -12.77 9.59
CA ASP A 172 -5.38 -12.03 8.34
C ASP A 172 -4.58 -10.73 8.51
N ARG A 173 -3.43 -10.64 7.84
CA ARG A 173 -2.53 -9.49 7.93
C ARG A 173 -3.18 -8.18 7.47
N ARG A 174 -4.08 -8.24 6.48
CA ARG A 174 -4.76 -7.08 5.91
C ARG A 174 -5.83 -6.57 6.87
N GLU A 175 -6.63 -7.47 7.44
CA GLU A 175 -7.60 -7.13 8.48
C GLU A 175 -6.89 -6.51 9.69
N CYS A 176 -5.83 -7.15 10.18
CA CYS A 176 -5.04 -6.65 11.31
C CYS A 176 -4.48 -5.24 11.04
N ALA A 177 -3.80 -5.04 9.91
CA ALA A 177 -3.21 -3.74 9.57
C ALA A 177 -4.27 -2.63 9.43
N SER A 178 -5.44 -2.95 8.85
CA SER A 178 -6.55 -2.01 8.72
C SER A 178 -7.14 -1.61 10.06
N LEU A 179 -7.30 -2.56 10.98
CA LEU A 179 -7.79 -2.30 12.33
C LEU A 179 -6.78 -1.48 13.15
N VAL A 180 -5.49 -1.80 13.05
CA VAL A 180 -4.43 -1.04 13.70
C VAL A 180 -4.33 0.39 13.14
N PHE A 181 -4.49 0.58 11.83
CA PHE A 181 -4.61 1.92 11.25
C PHE A 181 -5.83 2.67 11.80
N GLY A 182 -6.98 1.97 11.88
CA GLY A 182 -8.21 2.51 12.47
C GLY A 182 -8.05 2.97 13.92
N LEU A 183 -7.23 2.29 14.73
CA LEU A 183 -6.87 2.77 16.08
C LEU A 183 -6.22 4.16 16.04
N GLY A 184 -5.31 4.39 15.10
CA GLY A 184 -4.71 5.71 14.87
C GLY A 184 -5.74 6.77 14.48
N GLU A 185 -6.68 6.44 13.58
CA GLU A 185 -7.79 7.34 13.21
C GLU A 185 -8.73 7.65 14.39
N LEU A 186 -8.84 6.72 15.34
CA LEU A 186 -9.55 6.84 16.60
C LEU A 186 -8.72 7.52 17.70
N GLY A 187 -7.56 8.09 17.37
CA GLY A 187 -6.70 8.84 18.29
C GLY A 187 -5.98 8.00 19.34
N VAL A 188 -5.94 6.67 19.16
CA VAL A 188 -5.14 5.77 20.01
C VAL A 188 -3.71 5.76 19.48
N ALA A 189 -2.74 5.64 20.38
CA ALA A 189 -1.33 5.40 20.06
C ALA A 189 -1.06 3.88 20.07
N PRO A 190 -1.03 3.19 18.91
CA PRO A 190 -0.86 1.74 18.85
C PRO A 190 0.60 1.30 19.01
N ARG A 191 1.33 1.83 20.02
CA ARG A 191 2.78 1.62 20.18
C ARG A 191 3.16 0.14 20.31
N ASN A 192 2.33 -0.69 20.93
CA ASN A 192 2.56 -2.13 21.08
C ASN A 192 2.61 -2.91 19.74
N TRP A 193 2.20 -2.28 18.64
CA TRP A 193 2.20 -2.87 17.30
C TRP A 193 3.41 -2.47 16.47
N LEU A 194 4.31 -1.61 16.96
CA LEU A 194 5.53 -1.22 16.24
C LEU A 194 6.50 -2.40 16.02
N ASP A 195 6.47 -3.38 16.92
CA ASP A 195 7.28 -4.60 16.85
C ASP A 195 6.56 -5.77 16.15
N ASP A 196 5.39 -5.55 15.54
CA ASP A 196 4.66 -6.62 14.85
C ASP A 196 5.50 -7.17 13.68
N PRO A 197 5.63 -8.51 13.56
CA PRO A 197 6.43 -9.12 12.50
C PRO A 197 5.89 -8.84 11.09
N ARG A 198 4.62 -8.46 10.95
CA ARG A 198 3.98 -8.15 9.65
C ARG A 198 4.26 -6.71 9.26
N LEU A 199 4.84 -6.52 8.07
CA LEU A 199 5.22 -5.19 7.54
C LEU A 199 4.05 -4.21 7.52
N ALA A 200 2.90 -4.67 7.02
CA ALA A 200 1.67 -3.87 6.95
C ALA A 200 1.27 -3.32 8.33
N VAL A 201 1.31 -4.18 9.36
CA VAL A 201 0.79 -3.88 10.69
C VAL A 201 1.66 -2.86 11.41
N ARG A 202 2.98 -3.10 11.51
CA ARG A 202 3.89 -2.14 12.17
C ARG A 202 3.93 -0.78 11.46
N THR A 203 3.86 -0.78 10.13
CA THR A 203 3.86 0.48 9.36
C THR A 203 2.54 1.23 9.59
N CYS A 204 1.39 0.54 9.59
CA CYS A 204 0.10 1.14 9.92
C CYS A 204 0.04 1.67 11.36
N ALA A 205 0.66 0.96 12.30
CA ALA A 205 0.80 1.44 13.68
C ALA A 205 1.60 2.74 13.72
N ALA A 206 2.75 2.77 13.06
CA ALA A 206 3.64 3.93 13.03
C ALA A 206 3.02 5.16 12.33
N LEU A 207 2.11 4.95 11.38
CA LEU A 207 1.36 6.03 10.72
C LEU A 207 0.36 6.76 11.64
N ALA A 208 0.07 6.22 12.83
CA ALA A 208 -0.88 6.84 13.75
C ALA A 208 -0.46 8.29 14.10
N PRO A 209 -1.39 9.28 14.05
CA PRO A 209 -1.08 10.66 14.41
C PRO A 209 -0.61 10.81 15.86
N ALA A 210 -1.12 9.99 16.78
CA ALA A 210 -0.71 10.00 18.19
C ALA A 210 0.75 9.53 18.42
N LEU A 211 1.42 9.03 17.38
CA LEU A 211 2.84 8.64 17.38
C LEU A 211 3.70 9.59 16.50
N SER A 212 3.25 10.82 16.21
CA SER A 212 3.98 11.75 15.35
C SER A 212 5.38 12.09 15.86
N ASP A 213 5.52 12.21 17.18
CA ASP A 213 6.75 12.63 17.85
C ASP A 213 7.53 11.42 18.40
N ASP A 214 7.09 10.21 18.06
CA ASP A 214 7.69 8.97 18.53
C ASP A 214 8.88 8.57 17.62
N PRO A 215 10.11 8.51 18.17
CA PRO A 215 11.30 8.20 17.37
C PRO A 215 11.30 6.77 16.81
N ASP A 216 10.71 5.81 17.53
CA ASP A 216 10.64 4.42 17.09
C ASP A 216 9.64 4.27 15.95
N ALA A 217 8.49 4.95 16.03
CA ALA A 217 7.54 5.02 14.92
C ALA A 217 8.17 5.67 13.69
N THR A 218 8.93 6.76 13.86
CA THR A 218 9.63 7.43 12.76
C THR A 218 10.67 6.52 12.11
N GLU A 219 11.40 5.73 12.89
CA GLU A 219 12.35 4.75 12.38
C GLU A 219 11.66 3.62 11.61
N VAL A 220 10.51 3.11 12.09
CA VAL A 220 9.69 2.13 11.36
C VAL A 220 9.25 2.68 10.00
N LEU A 221 8.79 3.93 9.94
CA LEU A 221 8.40 4.58 8.69
C LEU A 221 9.59 4.79 7.75
N ALA A 222 10.74 5.24 8.26
CA ALA A 222 11.95 5.39 7.45
C ALA A 222 12.36 4.08 6.78
N ARG A 223 12.41 2.98 7.54
CA ARG A 223 12.74 1.65 7.01
C ARG A 223 11.70 1.14 6.00
N ALA A 224 10.41 1.35 6.27
CA ALA A 224 9.36 0.98 5.33
C ALA A 224 9.47 1.80 4.02
N ALA A 225 9.84 3.07 4.12
CA ALA A 225 9.98 3.96 2.97
C ALA A 225 11.15 3.59 2.05
N GLU A 226 12.15 2.85 2.54
CA GLU A 226 13.19 2.24 1.70
C GLU A 226 12.63 1.17 0.76
N ARG A 227 11.45 0.62 1.06
CA ARG A 227 10.78 -0.47 0.32
C ARG A 227 9.29 -0.15 0.11
N PRO A 228 8.95 0.94 -0.60
CA PRO A 228 7.57 1.41 -0.71
C PRO A 228 6.66 0.38 -1.37
N ARG A 229 7.18 -0.39 -2.34
CA ARG A 229 6.45 -1.49 -2.99
C ARG A 229 6.15 -2.64 -2.04
N ALA A 230 7.09 -2.97 -1.15
CA ALA A 230 6.87 -3.97 -0.11
C ALA A 230 5.67 -3.61 0.75
N PHE A 231 5.55 -2.33 1.12
CA PHE A 231 4.42 -1.85 1.90
C PHE A 231 3.11 -1.93 1.11
N ASP A 232 3.03 -1.42 -0.11
CA ASP A 232 1.82 -1.51 -0.94
C ASP A 232 1.31 -2.94 -1.12
N HIS A 233 2.21 -3.88 -1.40
CA HIS A 233 1.83 -5.26 -1.67
C HIS A 233 1.62 -6.08 -0.39
N SER A 234 2.05 -5.60 0.78
CA SER A 234 1.80 -6.27 2.06
C SER A 234 0.30 -6.40 2.42
N PHE A 235 -0.58 -5.66 1.74
CA PHE A 235 -2.04 -5.75 1.86
C PHE A 235 -2.70 -6.78 0.93
N THR A 236 -1.94 -7.39 0.03
CA THR A 236 -2.45 -8.34 -0.98
C THR A 236 -1.95 -9.75 -0.69
N GLU A 237 -2.67 -10.77 -1.13
CA GLU A 237 -2.16 -12.14 -1.13
C GLU A 237 -1.27 -12.38 -2.36
N PRO A 238 -0.19 -13.18 -2.23
CA PRO A 238 0.62 -13.55 -3.39
C PRO A 238 -0.21 -14.35 -4.39
N PHE A 239 0.19 -14.33 -5.66
CA PHE A 239 -0.42 -15.14 -6.73
C PHE A 239 -1.89 -14.82 -7.03
N VAL A 240 -2.46 -13.78 -6.42
CA VAL A 240 -3.76 -13.22 -6.82
C VAL A 240 -3.57 -12.41 -8.11
N PRO A 241 -4.39 -12.60 -9.17
CA PRO A 241 -4.25 -11.82 -10.40
C PRO A 241 -4.30 -10.31 -10.12
N ALA A 242 -3.53 -9.52 -10.87
CA ALA A 242 -3.41 -8.08 -10.66
C ALA A 242 -4.77 -7.35 -10.63
N ALA A 243 -5.73 -7.79 -11.45
CA ALA A 243 -7.10 -7.24 -11.49
C ALA A 243 -7.88 -7.40 -10.16
N HIS A 244 -7.49 -8.36 -9.32
CA HIS A 244 -8.12 -8.64 -8.03
C HIS A 244 -7.25 -8.18 -6.84
N ARG A 245 -6.07 -7.58 -7.09
CA ARG A 245 -5.24 -6.97 -6.06
C ARG A 245 -5.87 -5.64 -5.64
N MET A 246 -6.77 -5.67 -4.67
CA MET A 246 -7.12 -4.45 -3.95
C MET A 246 -5.91 -4.01 -3.12
N MET A 247 -5.14 -3.07 -3.65
CA MET A 247 -3.94 -2.51 -2.99
C MET A 247 -4.25 -1.38 -1.99
N TYR A 248 -5.52 -1.10 -1.71
CA TYR A 248 -5.92 0.06 -0.91
C TYR A 248 -6.51 -0.38 0.42
N LEU A 249 -5.98 0.22 1.49
CA LEU A 249 -6.68 0.29 2.77
C LEU A 249 -7.92 1.16 2.58
N PRO A 250 -9.10 0.79 3.11
CA PRO A 250 -10.31 1.59 2.96
C PRO A 250 -10.15 2.97 3.59
N GLN A 251 -9.22 3.09 4.53
CA GLN A 251 -8.93 4.33 5.21
C GLN A 251 -8.09 5.32 4.40
N LEU A 252 -7.28 4.82 3.46
CA LEU A 252 -6.35 5.63 2.69
C LEU A 252 -6.99 6.11 1.39
N ARG A 253 -6.84 7.42 1.12
CA ARG A 253 -7.36 8.07 -0.10
C ARG A 253 -6.42 7.94 -1.30
N GLU A 254 -5.23 7.45 -1.05
CA GLU A 254 -4.11 7.35 -1.97
C GLU A 254 -3.43 6.00 -1.78
N PRO A 255 -2.57 5.57 -2.72
CA PRO A 255 -1.75 4.38 -2.51
C PRO A 255 -1.00 4.42 -1.17
N PRO A 256 -0.89 3.28 -0.45
CA PRO A 256 -0.25 3.24 0.87
C PRO A 256 1.14 3.88 0.92
N HIS A 257 2.00 3.63 -0.07
CA HIS A 257 3.32 4.24 -0.13
C HIS A 257 3.29 5.77 -0.17
N ARG A 258 2.27 6.42 -0.75
CA ARG A 258 2.18 7.89 -0.77
C ARG A 258 1.94 8.44 0.62
N ALA A 259 1.06 7.81 1.38
CA ALA A 259 0.82 8.17 2.78
C ALA A 259 2.10 7.97 3.61
N LEU A 260 2.81 6.86 3.38
CA LEU A 260 4.11 6.57 3.99
C LEU A 260 5.17 7.64 3.67
N ILE A 261 5.38 7.93 2.39
CA ILE A 261 6.39 8.90 1.90
C ILE A 261 6.09 10.29 2.45
N ARG A 262 4.83 10.74 2.39
CA ARG A 262 4.45 12.04 2.96
C ARG A 262 4.74 12.08 4.45
N THR A 263 4.28 11.07 5.20
CA THR A 263 4.40 11.05 6.66
C THR A 263 5.85 10.99 7.12
N VAL A 264 6.70 10.19 6.47
CA VAL A 264 8.13 10.11 6.84
C VAL A 264 8.87 11.41 6.55
N CYS A 265 8.53 12.09 5.44
CA CYS A 265 9.07 13.41 5.12
C CYS A 265 8.63 14.45 6.17
N GLU A 266 7.34 14.49 6.51
CA GLU A 266 6.81 15.40 7.54
C GLU A 266 7.48 15.23 8.91
N ARG A 267 7.84 13.99 9.28
CA ARG A 267 8.45 13.66 10.59
C ARG A 267 9.99 13.69 10.59
N THR A 268 10.64 13.74 9.43
CA THR A 268 12.10 13.64 9.31
C THR A 268 12.69 14.87 8.63
N GLY A 269 13.33 15.74 9.41
CA GLY A 269 14.01 16.92 8.88
C GLY A 269 15.36 16.64 8.20
N ASP A 270 15.99 15.50 8.50
CA ASP A 270 17.30 15.11 7.96
C ASP A 270 17.15 14.27 6.68
N PHE A 271 17.51 14.87 5.54
CA PHE A 271 17.50 14.16 4.25
C PHE A 271 18.45 12.95 4.21
N GLY A 272 19.52 12.95 5.01
CA GLY A 272 20.45 11.83 5.10
C GLY A 272 19.76 10.53 5.53
N ARG A 273 18.75 10.62 6.41
CA ARG A 273 17.92 9.48 6.82
C ARG A 273 16.88 9.08 5.77
N LEU A 274 16.57 9.96 4.83
CA LEU A 274 15.56 9.75 3.78
C LEU A 274 16.14 9.27 2.45
N VAL A 275 17.46 9.35 2.27
CA VAL A 275 18.10 9.11 0.96
C VAL A 275 17.73 7.76 0.37
N HIS A 276 17.71 6.68 1.16
CA HIS A 276 17.34 5.35 0.66
C HIS A 276 15.86 5.28 0.24
N GLY A 277 14.96 5.91 1.00
CA GLY A 277 13.55 6.03 0.61
C GLY A 277 13.35 6.87 -0.65
N ALA A 278 14.12 7.96 -0.80
CA ALA A 278 14.10 8.82 -1.97
C ALA A 278 14.56 8.07 -3.24
N LEU A 279 15.66 7.32 -3.14
CA LEU A 279 16.16 6.47 -4.23
C LEU A 279 15.17 5.37 -4.61
N SER A 280 14.53 4.73 -3.62
CA SER A 280 13.51 3.72 -3.88
C SER A 280 12.25 4.31 -4.51
N ALA A 281 11.83 5.52 -4.11
CA ALA A 281 10.71 6.23 -4.72
C ALA A 281 10.99 6.64 -6.18
N VAL A 282 12.24 7.00 -6.50
CA VAL A 282 12.68 7.18 -7.90
C VAL A 282 12.62 5.87 -8.67
N GLY A 283 12.79 4.71 -8.02
CA GLY A 283 12.64 3.40 -8.67
C GLY A 283 11.20 3.01 -9.02
N LEU A 284 10.18 3.67 -8.46
CA LEU A 284 8.78 3.37 -8.73
C LEU A 284 8.44 3.72 -10.18
N ARG A 285 7.97 2.72 -10.95
CA ARG A 285 7.62 2.90 -12.37
C ARG A 285 6.12 2.98 -12.62
N GLY A 286 5.29 2.55 -11.67
CA GLY A 286 3.85 2.69 -11.72
C GLY A 286 3.24 2.01 -12.95
N ALA A 287 3.12 0.68 -12.94
CA ALA A 287 2.66 -0.13 -14.07
C ALA A 287 1.38 0.35 -14.79
N VAL A 288 0.47 1.03 -14.08
CA VAL A 288 -0.85 1.46 -14.62
C VAL A 288 -0.90 2.97 -14.91
N ARG A 289 -0.12 3.78 -14.18
CA ARG A 289 0.07 5.22 -14.42
C ARG A 289 1.44 5.63 -13.85
N PRO A 290 2.42 6.01 -14.70
CA PRO A 290 3.69 6.51 -14.22
C PRO A 290 3.47 7.91 -13.65
N VAL A 291 3.14 7.97 -12.36
CA VAL A 291 3.17 9.21 -11.59
C VAL A 291 4.44 9.13 -10.76
N ALA A 292 5.30 10.15 -10.87
CA ALA A 292 6.46 10.24 -10.01
C ALA A 292 6.01 10.33 -8.53
N GLU A 293 6.68 9.62 -7.64
CA GLU A 293 6.31 9.52 -6.21
C GLU A 293 7.37 10.11 -5.27
N PHE A 294 8.39 10.76 -5.84
CA PHE A 294 9.53 11.29 -5.10
C PHE A 294 9.41 12.79 -4.76
N GLY A 295 8.28 13.43 -5.12
CA GLY A 295 8.05 14.87 -4.93
C GLY A 295 8.27 15.38 -3.50
N PRO A 296 7.75 14.69 -2.46
CA PRO A 296 8.04 15.08 -1.07
C PRO A 296 9.54 15.12 -0.76
N TYR A 297 10.33 14.14 -1.24
CA TYR A 297 11.78 14.10 -1.02
C TYR A 297 12.52 15.25 -1.68
N LEU A 298 12.05 15.76 -2.83
CA LEU A 298 12.67 16.91 -3.50
C LEU A 298 12.76 18.14 -2.59
N ARG A 299 11.68 18.42 -1.84
CA ARG A 299 11.62 19.58 -0.93
C ARG A 299 12.55 19.43 0.27
N HIS A 300 12.80 18.19 0.71
CA HIS A 300 13.75 17.91 1.78
C HIS A 300 15.20 17.92 1.29
N ALA A 301 15.45 17.36 0.11
CA ALA A 301 16.78 17.34 -0.48
C ALA A 301 17.23 18.74 -0.92
N PHE A 302 16.32 19.55 -1.47
CA PHE A 302 16.63 20.82 -2.13
C PHE A 302 15.72 21.97 -1.67
N PRO A 303 15.69 22.29 -0.36
CA PRO A 303 14.76 23.28 0.20
C PRO A 303 14.98 24.70 -0.35
N ALA A 304 16.17 25.00 -0.90
CA ALA A 304 16.54 26.29 -1.46
C ALA A 304 16.77 26.24 -2.99
N GLY A 305 16.32 25.18 -3.66
CA GLY A 305 16.64 24.90 -5.07
C GLY A 305 17.89 24.01 -5.23
N LEU A 306 18.32 23.80 -6.48
CA LEU A 306 19.51 22.99 -6.77
C LEU A 306 20.77 23.70 -6.23
N PRO A 307 21.58 23.03 -5.40
CA PRO A 307 22.81 23.60 -4.86
C PRO A 307 23.87 23.73 -5.96
N VAL A 308 24.71 24.76 -5.86
CA VAL A 308 25.84 25.02 -6.77
C VAL A 308 27.13 25.07 -5.95
N GLY A 309 28.17 24.36 -6.40
CA GLY A 309 29.51 24.39 -5.77
C GLY A 309 29.59 23.61 -4.46
N ASP A 310 30.27 24.17 -3.45
CA ASP A 310 30.75 23.43 -2.27
C ASP A 310 29.68 23.04 -1.22
N VAL A 311 28.39 23.21 -1.55
CA VAL A 311 27.27 23.02 -0.61
C VAL A 311 26.52 21.69 -0.85
N VAL A 312 26.90 20.92 -1.89
CA VAL A 312 26.25 19.65 -2.22
C VAL A 312 26.68 18.55 -1.24
N SER A 313 25.71 17.89 -0.60
CA SER A 313 25.96 16.66 0.19
C SER A 313 26.03 15.43 -0.72
N THR A 314 26.71 14.37 -0.25
CA THR A 314 26.78 13.10 -1.00
C THR A 314 25.40 12.49 -1.26
N GLU A 315 24.47 12.68 -0.32
CA GLU A 315 23.09 12.22 -0.44
C GLU A 315 22.33 13.01 -1.52
N GLN A 316 22.52 14.33 -1.59
CA GLN A 316 21.93 15.19 -2.62
C GLN A 316 22.46 14.85 -4.02
N GLU A 317 23.78 14.73 -4.20
CA GLU A 317 24.38 14.30 -5.47
C GLU A 317 23.80 12.96 -5.91
N ARG A 318 23.70 11.99 -4.99
CA ARG A 318 23.21 10.66 -5.34
C ARG A 318 21.75 10.65 -5.75
N PHE A 319 20.92 11.44 -5.05
CA PHE A 319 19.52 11.58 -5.41
C PHE A 319 19.35 12.29 -6.76
N ALA A 320 20.12 13.35 -7.01
CA ALA A 320 20.15 14.03 -8.30
C ALA A 320 20.58 13.07 -9.42
N ARG A 321 21.63 12.27 -9.19
CA ARG A 321 22.10 11.26 -10.14
C ARG A 321 21.05 10.20 -10.44
N ALA A 322 20.35 9.70 -9.42
CA ALA A 322 19.28 8.72 -9.62
C ALA A 322 18.14 9.29 -10.48
N LEU A 323 17.83 10.58 -10.35
CA LEU A 323 16.86 11.28 -11.20
C LEU A 323 17.39 11.45 -12.62
N THR A 324 18.66 11.86 -12.81
CA THR A 324 19.25 12.03 -14.14
C THR A 324 19.41 10.72 -14.89
N ASP A 325 19.63 9.61 -14.19
CA ASP A 325 19.83 8.29 -14.81
C ASP A 325 18.50 7.68 -15.29
N ARG A 326 17.34 8.25 -14.92
CA ARG A 326 16.02 7.82 -15.42
C ARG A 326 15.55 8.68 -16.59
N ASP A 327 15.83 8.22 -17.81
CA ASP A 327 15.44 8.90 -19.06
C ASP A 327 13.95 9.27 -19.12
N GLU A 328 13.08 8.39 -18.59
CA GLU A 328 11.62 8.56 -18.63
C GLU A 328 11.11 9.81 -17.87
N LEU A 329 11.93 10.38 -16.98
CA LEU A 329 11.62 11.61 -16.25
C LEU A 329 11.85 12.88 -17.10
N TRP A 330 12.58 12.75 -18.21
CA TRP A 330 13.04 13.87 -19.03
C TRP A 330 12.47 13.86 -20.45
N ASP A 331 12.08 12.69 -20.96
CA ASP A 331 11.57 12.52 -22.33
C ASP A 331 10.06 12.80 -22.51
N GLY A 332 9.36 13.13 -21.42
CA GLY A 332 7.92 13.42 -21.39
C GLY A 332 7.01 12.19 -21.29
N THR A 333 7.56 10.98 -21.15
CA THR A 333 6.77 9.74 -20.98
C THR A 333 6.14 9.63 -19.58
N CYS A 334 6.77 10.20 -18.56
CA CYS A 334 6.24 10.27 -17.20
C CYS A 334 5.44 11.57 -16.98
N ALA A 335 4.13 11.47 -16.83
CA ALA A 335 3.26 12.64 -16.66
C ALA A 335 3.46 13.33 -15.30
N GLY A 336 3.40 14.66 -15.30
CA GLY A 336 3.43 15.46 -14.06
C GLY A 336 4.82 15.66 -13.44
N VAL A 337 5.91 15.15 -14.03
CA VAL A 337 7.27 15.34 -13.51
C VAL A 337 7.68 16.81 -13.51
N GLY A 338 7.43 17.54 -14.60
CA GLY A 338 7.72 18.97 -14.67
C GLY A 338 6.92 19.79 -13.64
N GLU A 339 5.64 19.47 -13.46
CA GLU A 339 4.79 20.07 -12.42
C GLU A 339 5.30 19.77 -11.01
N MET A 340 5.79 18.55 -10.79
CA MET A 340 6.39 18.13 -9.53
C MET A 340 7.67 18.90 -9.21
N PHE A 341 8.59 19.05 -10.18
CA PHE A 341 9.79 19.87 -10.01
C PHE A 341 9.42 21.34 -9.75
N ALA A 342 8.49 21.89 -10.53
CA ALA A 342 8.01 23.27 -10.32
C ALA A 342 7.39 23.46 -8.93
N ALA A 343 6.60 22.49 -8.44
CA ALA A 343 6.00 22.50 -7.10
C ALA A 343 7.01 22.31 -5.96
N ALA A 344 8.26 21.97 -6.28
CA ALA A 344 9.41 21.97 -5.37
C ALA A 344 10.35 23.16 -5.60
N GLY A 345 10.05 24.07 -6.53
CA GLY A 345 10.92 25.20 -6.89
C GLY A 345 12.18 24.79 -7.65
N LEU A 346 12.14 23.65 -8.37
CA LEU A 346 13.27 23.06 -9.07
C LEU A 346 13.10 23.13 -10.60
N PRO A 347 14.20 23.22 -11.37
CA PRO A 347 14.14 23.22 -12.82
C PRO A 347 13.82 21.82 -13.36
N HIS A 348 13.07 21.77 -14.47
CA HIS A 348 12.89 20.55 -15.27
C HIS A 348 13.92 20.53 -16.43
N ASP A 349 15.20 20.58 -16.07
CA ASP A 349 16.33 20.62 -17.01
C ASP A 349 17.39 19.59 -16.62
N ARG A 350 17.54 18.53 -17.41
CA ARG A 350 18.41 17.40 -17.06
C ARG A 350 19.88 17.81 -16.87
N GLU A 351 20.37 18.78 -17.65
CA GLU A 351 21.76 19.22 -17.58
C GLU A 351 22.04 19.89 -16.23
N GLN A 352 21.14 20.75 -15.75
CA GLN A 352 21.28 21.36 -14.42
C GLN A 352 21.33 20.34 -13.29
N TRP A 353 20.58 19.24 -13.40
CA TRP A 353 20.64 18.14 -12.43
C TRP A 353 21.97 17.36 -12.50
N CYS A 354 22.56 17.22 -13.69
CA CYS A 354 23.88 16.59 -13.88
C CYS A 354 25.04 17.39 -13.24
N GLU A 355 24.85 18.69 -12.99
CA GLU A 355 25.82 19.57 -12.33
C GLU A 355 25.78 19.48 -10.80
N VAL A 356 24.77 18.83 -10.21
CA VAL A 356 24.70 18.60 -8.76
C VAL A 356 25.70 17.51 -8.37
N ARG A 357 26.93 17.91 -8.05
CA ARG A 357 28.03 17.01 -7.70
C ARG A 357 28.75 17.49 -6.45
N VAL A 358 29.14 16.57 -5.59
CA VAL A 358 30.08 16.86 -4.50
C VAL A 358 31.43 17.25 -5.13
N PRO A 359 32.03 18.39 -4.74
CA PRO A 359 33.35 18.75 -5.21
C PRO A 359 34.37 17.64 -4.91
N VAL A 360 35.25 17.37 -5.85
CA VAL A 360 36.37 16.44 -5.62
C VAL A 360 37.25 17.04 -4.54
N ALA A 361 37.30 16.41 -3.37
CA ALA A 361 38.22 16.79 -2.32
C ALA A 361 39.65 16.66 -2.85
N LEU A 362 40.48 17.69 -2.64
CA LEU A 362 41.88 17.69 -3.03
C LEU A 362 42.78 17.67 -1.80
N ASP A 363 43.85 16.86 -1.83
CA ASP A 363 44.88 16.87 -0.80
C ASP A 363 45.75 18.14 -0.87
N GLY A 364 46.70 18.29 0.05
CA GLY A 364 47.61 19.44 0.08
C GLY A 364 48.53 19.58 -1.16
N ALA A 365 48.54 18.59 -2.05
CA ALA A 365 49.25 18.61 -3.32
C ALA A 365 48.32 18.81 -4.53
N GLY A 366 47.02 19.08 -4.30
CA GLY A 366 46.04 19.28 -5.36
C GLY A 366 45.57 17.98 -6.04
N ARG A 367 45.79 16.81 -5.41
CA ARG A 367 45.37 15.51 -5.96
C ARG A 367 44.01 15.11 -5.39
N PRO A 368 43.14 14.44 -6.16
CA PRO A 368 41.91 13.87 -5.63
C PRO A 368 42.16 12.99 -4.41
N THR A 369 41.41 13.21 -3.34
CA THR A 369 41.36 12.35 -2.15
C THR A 369 39.96 11.78 -1.97
N TYR A 370 39.88 10.61 -1.34
CA TYR A 370 38.62 10.00 -0.91
C TYR A 370 38.23 10.43 0.51
N ASP A 371 38.96 11.36 1.12
CA ASP A 371 38.61 11.90 2.43
C ASP A 371 37.21 12.50 2.40
N GLY A 372 36.33 11.99 3.29
CA GLY A 372 34.94 12.41 3.36
C GLY A 372 34.00 11.72 2.35
N VAL A 373 34.52 10.89 1.42
CA VAL A 373 33.68 10.10 0.52
C VAL A 373 32.96 9.01 1.31
N ARG A 374 31.63 9.08 1.32
CA ARG A 374 30.79 8.03 1.88
C ARG A 374 30.54 6.95 0.84
N ILE A 375 31.04 5.74 1.09
CA ILE A 375 30.69 4.57 0.29
C ILE A 375 29.30 4.12 0.75
N PHE A 376 28.33 4.20 -0.16
CA PHE A 376 27.00 3.71 0.11
C PHE A 376 26.84 2.26 -0.33
N LEU A 377 26.58 1.39 0.64
CA LEU A 377 26.17 0.03 0.36
C LEU A 377 24.71 0.03 -0.10
N THR A 378 24.46 -0.51 -1.27
CA THR A 378 23.11 -0.73 -1.79
C THR A 378 22.58 -2.05 -1.26
N LEU A 379 21.26 -2.12 -1.08
CA LEU A 379 20.64 -3.37 -0.68
C LEU A 379 20.82 -4.41 -1.80
N PRO A 380 21.13 -5.69 -1.48
CA PRO A 380 21.44 -6.70 -2.48
C PRO A 380 20.40 -6.80 -3.61
N THR A 381 19.11 -6.79 -3.25
CA THR A 381 18.02 -6.87 -4.23
C THR A 381 17.94 -5.64 -5.15
N TRP A 382 18.33 -4.46 -4.65
CA TRP A 382 18.40 -3.25 -5.48
C TRP A 382 19.56 -3.32 -6.47
N SER A 383 20.73 -3.81 -6.04
CA SER A 383 21.89 -4.00 -6.93
C SER A 383 21.56 -4.92 -8.12
N VAL A 384 20.86 -6.03 -7.86
CA VAL A 384 20.44 -6.97 -8.91
C VAL A 384 19.46 -6.32 -9.88
N ARG A 385 18.51 -5.53 -9.37
CA ARG A 385 17.51 -4.85 -10.21
C ARG A 385 18.09 -3.68 -11.01
N ALA A 386 18.96 -2.90 -10.39
CA ALA A 386 19.59 -1.74 -11.02
C ALA A 386 20.58 -2.16 -12.10
N SER A 387 21.27 -3.30 -11.89
CA SER A 387 22.31 -3.79 -12.78
C SER A 387 22.23 -5.31 -13.02
N PRO A 388 21.14 -5.83 -13.59
CA PRO A 388 20.96 -7.27 -13.81
C PRO A 388 22.09 -7.89 -14.65
N GLN A 389 22.73 -7.11 -15.52
CA GLN A 389 23.85 -7.54 -16.35
C GLN A 389 25.08 -7.98 -15.55
N LEU A 390 25.27 -7.45 -14.33
CA LEU A 390 26.35 -7.90 -13.45
C LEU A 390 26.09 -9.31 -12.89
N PHE A 391 24.83 -9.73 -12.83
CA PHE A 391 24.41 -10.97 -12.19
C PHE A 391 23.99 -12.06 -13.18
N LEU A 392 23.41 -11.65 -14.30
CA LEU A 392 22.81 -12.51 -15.32
C LEU A 392 23.51 -12.38 -16.69
N SER A 393 24.45 -11.45 -16.86
CA SER A 393 25.00 -11.09 -18.17
C SER A 393 23.89 -10.72 -19.19
N ALA A 394 22.81 -10.12 -18.70
CA ALA A 394 21.67 -9.60 -19.46
C ALA A 394 21.17 -8.29 -18.86
N ASP A 395 20.93 -7.30 -19.72
CA ASP A 395 20.22 -6.11 -19.32
C ASP A 395 18.72 -6.37 -19.18
N ARG A 396 18.01 -5.46 -18.54
CA ARG A 396 16.56 -5.55 -18.31
C ARG A 396 15.74 -5.63 -19.59
N THR A 397 16.24 -5.14 -20.71
CA THR A 397 15.56 -5.18 -22.02
C THR A 397 15.95 -6.40 -22.85
N ASP A 398 16.84 -7.26 -22.35
CA ASP A 398 17.27 -8.47 -23.05
C ASP A 398 16.11 -9.49 -23.09
N PRO A 399 15.65 -9.91 -24.29
CA PRO A 399 14.60 -10.93 -24.39
C PRO A 399 15.00 -12.28 -23.75
N ASP A 400 16.29 -12.56 -23.59
CA ASP A 400 16.82 -13.77 -22.96
C ASP A 400 16.94 -13.67 -21.43
N LEU A 401 16.55 -12.54 -20.80
CA LEU A 401 16.72 -12.30 -19.36
C LEU A 401 16.16 -13.45 -18.51
N LEU A 402 14.96 -13.96 -18.84
CA LEU A 402 14.36 -15.07 -18.08
C LEU A 402 15.10 -16.38 -18.26
N ARG A 403 15.54 -16.70 -19.47
CA ARG A 403 16.31 -17.91 -19.72
C ARG A 403 17.60 -17.90 -18.90
N LYS A 404 18.33 -16.79 -18.92
CA LYS A 404 19.56 -16.59 -18.12
C LYS A 404 19.29 -16.65 -16.62
N LEU A 405 18.16 -16.11 -16.16
CA LEU A 405 17.73 -16.27 -14.76
C LEU A 405 17.53 -17.74 -14.39
N LEU A 406 16.82 -18.50 -15.23
CA LEU A 406 16.55 -19.92 -14.99
C LEU A 406 17.84 -20.76 -15.03
N ASP A 407 18.77 -20.44 -15.94
CA ASP A 407 20.10 -21.08 -16.01
C ASP A 407 20.87 -20.86 -14.69
N VAL A 408 20.80 -19.66 -14.12
CA VAL A 408 21.43 -19.31 -12.85
C VAL A 408 20.74 -19.97 -11.65
N VAL A 409 19.40 -20.09 -11.65
CA VAL A 409 18.65 -20.77 -10.57
C VAL A 409 18.87 -22.29 -10.61
N SER A 410 18.97 -22.87 -11.79
CA SER A 410 19.17 -24.32 -11.99
C SER A 410 20.63 -24.75 -11.86
N ALA A 411 21.54 -23.81 -11.55
CA ALA A 411 22.94 -24.09 -11.30
C ALA A 411 23.13 -24.68 -9.90
N GLY A 412 23.32 -25.99 -9.82
CA GLY A 412 23.24 -26.78 -8.58
C GLY A 412 22.05 -27.73 -8.66
N GLU A 413 21.97 -28.74 -7.79
CA GLU A 413 20.94 -29.78 -7.83
C GLU A 413 19.53 -29.24 -7.44
N VAL A 414 19.08 -28.19 -8.12
CA VAL A 414 17.82 -27.47 -7.91
C VAL A 414 16.89 -27.80 -9.06
N ALA A 415 15.77 -28.45 -8.76
CA ALA A 415 14.71 -28.70 -9.74
C ALA A 415 13.86 -27.45 -9.91
N VAL A 416 13.58 -27.07 -11.17
CA VAL A 416 12.74 -25.90 -11.50
C VAL A 416 11.45 -26.35 -12.20
N GLU A 417 10.31 -25.84 -11.74
CA GLU A 417 8.98 -26.12 -12.28
C GLU A 417 8.27 -24.81 -12.64
N PHE A 418 7.59 -24.75 -13.79
CA PHE A 418 6.81 -23.59 -14.22
C PHE A 418 5.36 -23.73 -13.76
N GLU A 419 4.83 -22.70 -13.10
CA GLU A 419 3.49 -22.70 -12.51
C GLU A 419 2.56 -21.69 -13.20
N GLY A 420 3.12 -20.77 -13.99
CA GLY A 420 2.36 -19.78 -14.75
C GLY A 420 3.25 -18.84 -15.55
N PRO A 421 2.66 -17.84 -16.24
CA PRO A 421 3.40 -16.97 -17.16
C PRO A 421 4.57 -16.20 -16.52
N LEU A 422 4.47 -15.88 -15.22
CA LEU A 422 5.50 -15.19 -14.44
C LEU A 422 5.77 -15.91 -13.13
N GLN A 423 5.40 -17.19 -13.03
CA GLN A 423 5.52 -17.97 -11.82
C GLN A 423 6.31 -19.26 -12.07
N PHE A 424 7.30 -19.51 -11.23
CA PHE A 424 8.05 -20.76 -11.20
C PHE A 424 8.41 -21.11 -9.77
N SER A 425 8.72 -22.38 -9.53
CA SER A 425 9.30 -22.82 -8.27
C SER A 425 10.65 -23.48 -8.46
N ALA A 426 11.47 -23.40 -7.42
CA ALA A 426 12.79 -24.00 -7.34
C ALA A 426 12.88 -24.82 -6.06
N ALA A 427 13.23 -26.10 -6.16
CA ALA A 427 13.31 -27.02 -5.03
C ALA A 427 14.71 -27.63 -4.90
N ALA A 428 15.25 -27.61 -3.68
CA ALA A 428 16.50 -28.27 -3.33
C ALA A 428 16.22 -29.29 -2.22
N THR A 429 16.52 -30.57 -2.49
CA THR A 429 16.35 -31.69 -1.55
C THR A 429 17.69 -32.16 -1.02
N GLY A 430 17.76 -32.61 0.24
CA GLY A 430 18.99 -33.18 0.81
C GLY A 430 20.03 -32.14 1.22
N VAL A 431 19.68 -30.85 1.17
CA VAL A 431 20.41 -29.79 1.87
C VAL A 431 20.01 -29.86 3.33
N GLU A 432 20.97 -29.88 4.27
CA GLU A 432 20.68 -29.84 5.71
C GLU A 432 19.80 -28.62 6.02
N ALA A 433 18.49 -28.87 6.20
CA ALA A 433 17.54 -27.82 6.49
C ALA A 433 17.76 -27.36 7.93
N GLY A 434 17.93 -26.05 8.12
CA GLY A 434 18.16 -25.45 9.44
C GLY A 434 19.52 -24.81 9.66
N GLN A 435 20.49 -24.98 8.75
CA GLN A 435 21.73 -24.20 8.81
C GLN A 435 21.55 -22.76 8.30
N LEU A 436 20.57 -22.51 7.44
CA LEU A 436 20.43 -21.25 6.72
C LEU A 436 19.10 -20.57 7.08
N ASP A 437 19.19 -19.31 7.47
CA ASP A 437 18.04 -18.44 7.65
C ASP A 437 17.43 -18.12 6.27
N VAL A 438 16.14 -18.44 6.09
CA VAL A 438 15.43 -18.22 4.81
C VAL A 438 15.41 -16.74 4.45
N GLY A 439 15.32 -15.86 5.45
CA GLY A 439 15.41 -14.41 5.27
C GLY A 439 16.77 -13.99 4.74
N GLU A 440 17.86 -14.58 5.25
CA GLU A 440 19.21 -14.35 4.75
C GLU A 440 19.39 -14.85 3.31
N LEU A 441 18.81 -16.00 2.95
CA LEU A 441 18.85 -16.51 1.58
C LEU A 441 18.16 -15.56 0.59
N VAL A 442 16.97 -15.07 0.94
CA VAL A 442 16.21 -14.14 0.12
C VAL A 442 16.84 -12.75 0.07
N ALA A 443 17.29 -12.24 1.21
CA ALA A 443 17.80 -10.87 1.31
C ALA A 443 19.26 -10.72 0.90
N ARG A 444 20.12 -11.71 1.17
CA ARG A 444 21.58 -11.65 0.99
C ARG A 444 22.16 -12.75 0.08
N GLY A 445 21.34 -13.69 -0.38
CA GLY A 445 21.73 -14.75 -1.30
C GLY A 445 22.62 -14.34 -2.48
N PRO A 446 22.44 -13.16 -3.13
CA PRO A 446 23.30 -12.76 -4.25
C PRO A 446 24.78 -12.56 -3.91
N TYR A 447 25.13 -12.40 -2.64
CA TYR A 447 26.51 -12.17 -2.19
C TYR A 447 27.14 -13.38 -1.48
N ASN A 448 26.37 -14.45 -1.29
CA ASN A 448 26.83 -15.67 -0.63
C ASN A 448 27.26 -16.74 -1.65
N CYS A 449 28.08 -17.69 -1.20
CA CYS A 449 28.64 -18.77 -2.00
C CYS A 449 27.55 -19.63 -2.68
N GLN A 450 27.89 -20.26 -3.81
CA GLN A 450 27.06 -21.32 -4.40
C GLN A 450 26.75 -22.40 -3.35
N PRO A 451 25.53 -22.99 -3.35
CA PRO A 451 24.53 -22.99 -4.44
C PRO A 451 23.42 -21.92 -4.36
N HIS A 452 23.47 -20.99 -3.39
CA HIS A 452 22.30 -20.14 -3.07
C HIS A 452 22.18 -18.84 -3.87
N TYR A 453 23.19 -18.54 -4.69
CA TYR A 453 23.25 -17.34 -5.52
C TYR A 453 22.00 -17.16 -6.39
N GLY A 454 21.56 -18.23 -7.08
CA GLY A 454 20.42 -18.14 -7.99
C GLY A 454 19.09 -17.83 -7.31
N VAL A 455 18.87 -18.35 -6.10
CA VAL A 455 17.67 -18.04 -5.29
C VAL A 455 17.64 -16.56 -4.93
N GLY A 456 18.78 -15.98 -4.53
CA GLY A 456 18.88 -14.57 -4.21
C GLY A 456 18.61 -13.66 -5.41
N VAL A 457 19.14 -14.00 -6.59
CA VAL A 457 18.92 -13.25 -7.83
C VAL A 457 17.45 -13.36 -8.27
N ALA A 458 16.85 -14.56 -8.22
CA ALA A 458 15.43 -14.77 -8.50
C ALA A 458 14.54 -13.98 -7.55
N ALA A 459 14.82 -14.03 -6.24
CA ALA A 459 14.08 -13.28 -5.25
C ALA A 459 14.17 -11.77 -5.50
N ALA A 460 15.35 -11.27 -5.88
CA ALA A 460 15.53 -9.87 -6.22
C ALA A 460 14.69 -9.43 -7.43
N LEU A 461 14.49 -10.30 -8.43
CA LEU A 461 13.64 -10.00 -9.60
C LEU A 461 12.17 -10.36 -9.39
N SER A 462 11.82 -10.88 -8.22
CA SER A 462 10.44 -11.27 -7.88
C SER A 462 9.73 -10.17 -7.09
N LEU A 463 8.44 -10.06 -7.34
CA LEU A 463 7.55 -9.28 -6.49
C LEU A 463 7.21 -10.07 -5.22
N TRP A 464 6.93 -11.36 -5.37
CA TRP A 464 6.63 -12.27 -4.27
C TRP A 464 7.56 -13.47 -4.26
N VAL A 465 7.91 -13.90 -3.06
CA VAL A 465 8.56 -15.20 -2.83
C VAL A 465 7.83 -15.90 -1.70
N SER A 466 7.34 -17.11 -1.93
CA SER A 466 6.92 -18.02 -0.86
C SER A 466 7.99 -19.07 -0.66
N ALA A 467 8.66 -19.03 0.48
CA ALA A 467 9.68 -19.99 0.85
C ALA A 467 9.09 -21.04 1.79
N TYR A 468 9.23 -22.29 1.43
CA TYR A 468 8.85 -23.46 2.20
C TYR A 468 10.11 -24.16 2.68
N GLN A 469 10.14 -24.52 3.96
CA GLN A 469 11.23 -25.26 4.58
C GLN A 469 10.66 -26.52 5.21
N TRP A 470 11.30 -27.66 4.97
CA TRP A 470 11.02 -28.92 5.65
C TRP A 470 12.19 -29.24 6.56
N ARG A 471 11.93 -29.41 7.85
CA ARG A 471 12.93 -29.75 8.85
C ARG A 471 12.32 -30.60 9.94
N ASP A 472 12.97 -31.71 10.29
CA ASP A 472 12.55 -32.62 11.35
C ASP A 472 11.09 -33.11 11.18
N GLY A 473 10.68 -33.36 9.93
CA GLY A 473 9.32 -33.79 9.59
C GLY A 473 8.24 -32.71 9.78
N ILE A 474 8.61 -31.44 9.91
CA ILE A 474 7.69 -30.30 10.01
C ILE A 474 7.89 -29.36 8.80
N ALA A 475 6.79 -28.91 8.20
CA ALA A 475 6.78 -27.90 7.17
C ALA A 475 6.59 -26.50 7.76
N TYR A 476 7.39 -25.55 7.27
CA TYR A 476 7.32 -24.13 7.58
C TYR A 476 7.13 -23.32 6.29
N ARG A 477 6.55 -22.13 6.41
CA ARG A 477 6.39 -21.17 5.31
C ARG A 477 6.76 -19.76 5.75
N GLN A 478 7.47 -19.02 4.91
CA GLN A 478 7.60 -17.58 5.04
C GLN A 478 7.39 -16.91 3.69
N GLN A 479 6.65 -15.80 3.70
CA GLN A 479 6.38 -15.00 2.52
C GLN A 479 7.21 -13.73 2.53
N PHE A 480 7.68 -13.34 1.35
CA PHE A 480 8.43 -12.12 1.11
C PHE A 480 7.77 -11.31 0.00
N VAL A 481 7.75 -10.00 0.19
CA VAL A 481 7.38 -9.03 -0.84
C VAL A 481 8.59 -8.16 -1.10
N ASP A 482 9.02 -8.07 -2.35
CA ASP A 482 10.12 -7.19 -2.72
C ASP A 482 11.40 -7.46 -1.89
N GLY A 483 11.63 -8.73 -1.57
CA GLY A 483 12.74 -9.20 -0.71
C GLY A 483 12.58 -8.91 0.79
N VAL A 484 11.45 -8.37 1.24
CA VAL A 484 11.15 -8.09 2.65
C VAL A 484 10.17 -9.12 3.20
N PRO A 485 10.40 -9.71 4.40
CA PRO A 485 9.42 -10.57 5.05
C PRO A 485 8.05 -9.88 5.19
N ALA A 486 7.00 -10.51 4.67
CA ALA A 486 5.62 -10.03 4.77
C ALA A 486 4.99 -10.35 6.13
N GLY A 487 5.54 -11.34 6.84
CA GLY A 487 5.08 -11.81 8.14
C GLY A 487 6.04 -12.80 8.80
N PRO A 488 5.64 -13.39 9.93
CA PRO A 488 6.44 -14.38 10.64
C PRO A 488 6.54 -15.69 9.84
N VAL A 489 7.43 -16.58 10.28
CA VAL A 489 7.46 -17.97 9.81
C VAL A 489 6.23 -18.70 10.33
N GLU A 490 5.47 -19.31 9.44
CA GLU A 490 4.27 -20.08 9.75
C GLU A 490 4.59 -21.58 9.81
N THR A 491 4.10 -22.28 10.84
CA THR A 491 4.16 -23.75 10.92
C THR A 491 2.95 -24.33 10.18
N LEU A 492 3.20 -25.03 9.08
CA LEU A 492 2.15 -25.68 8.28
C LEU A 492 1.74 -27.05 8.83
N GLY A 493 2.59 -27.66 9.68
CA GLY A 493 2.34 -28.95 10.32
C GLY A 493 3.27 -30.06 9.85
N PRO A 494 2.95 -31.32 10.16
CA PRO A 494 3.78 -32.46 9.76
C PRO A 494 3.91 -32.59 8.24
N ALA A 495 5.08 -33.05 7.78
CA ALA A 495 5.37 -33.26 6.38
C ALA A 495 6.08 -34.60 6.15
N ASP A 496 5.59 -35.36 5.17
CA ASP A 496 6.18 -36.63 4.72
C ASP A 496 7.18 -36.37 3.58
N ARG A 497 8.21 -35.57 3.87
CA ARG A 497 9.25 -35.18 2.92
C ARG A 497 10.60 -35.07 3.61
N ALA A 498 11.67 -35.35 2.87
CA ALA A 498 13.04 -35.10 3.33
C ALA A 498 13.27 -33.60 3.55
N ASP A 499 14.22 -33.30 4.43
CA ASP A 499 14.66 -31.95 4.71
C ASP A 499 15.11 -31.21 3.43
N GLY A 500 14.75 -29.94 3.34
CA GLY A 500 15.09 -29.10 2.21
C GLY A 500 14.26 -27.83 2.11
N TYR A 501 14.31 -27.22 0.93
CA TYR A 501 13.65 -25.95 0.64
C TYR A 501 12.89 -26.01 -0.68
N ARG A 502 11.78 -25.27 -0.76
CA ARG A 502 11.13 -24.90 -2.02
C ARG A 502 10.82 -23.43 -2.01
N PHE A 503 11.21 -22.73 -3.05
CA PHE A 503 10.87 -21.33 -3.27
C PHE A 503 9.88 -21.26 -4.42
N VAL A 504 8.78 -20.54 -4.24
CA VAL A 504 7.83 -20.19 -5.30
C VAL A 504 7.98 -18.70 -5.56
N PHE A 505 8.36 -18.35 -6.78
CA PHE A 505 8.64 -16.99 -7.20
C PHE A 505 7.51 -16.46 -8.09
N GLU A 506 7.03 -15.26 -7.79
CA GLU A 506 6.24 -14.47 -8.72
C GLU A 506 7.12 -13.33 -9.25
N LEU A 507 7.55 -13.44 -10.50
CA LEU A 507 8.39 -12.44 -11.14
C LEU A 507 7.66 -11.11 -11.22
N ASP A 508 8.42 -10.04 -11.00
CA ASP A 508 7.85 -8.70 -11.02
C ASP A 508 7.63 -8.26 -12.48
N PRO A 509 6.37 -8.06 -12.92
CA PRO A 509 6.08 -7.63 -14.29
C PRO A 509 6.68 -6.26 -14.60
N GLU A 510 7.00 -5.44 -13.59
CA GLU A 510 7.72 -4.20 -13.82
C GLU A 510 9.19 -4.47 -14.17
N TRP A 511 9.84 -5.50 -13.63
CA TRP A 511 11.29 -5.73 -13.84
C TRP A 511 11.63 -6.69 -14.98
N VAL A 512 10.67 -7.42 -15.51
CA VAL A 512 10.85 -8.25 -16.71
C VAL A 512 10.50 -7.46 -17.97
N PRO A 513 11.12 -7.76 -19.14
CA PRO A 513 10.72 -7.17 -20.41
C PRO A 513 9.21 -7.34 -20.67
N PRO A 514 8.51 -6.32 -21.18
CA PRO A 514 7.08 -6.41 -21.48
C PRO A 514 6.74 -7.57 -22.43
N GLY A 515 5.63 -8.27 -22.16
CA GLY A 515 5.13 -9.36 -23.00
C GLY A 515 5.84 -10.71 -22.82
N ILE A 516 6.89 -10.76 -22.00
CA ILE A 516 7.56 -12.01 -21.66
C ILE A 516 6.65 -12.96 -20.89
N ARG A 517 6.82 -14.25 -21.18
CA ARG A 517 6.20 -15.37 -20.46
C ARG A 517 7.21 -16.48 -20.27
N LEU A 518 7.16 -17.14 -19.12
CA LEU A 518 7.82 -18.41 -18.89
C LEU A 518 7.23 -19.50 -19.82
N PRO A 519 8.03 -20.52 -20.19
CA PRO A 519 7.51 -21.65 -20.96
C PRO A 519 6.37 -22.32 -20.18
N GLY A 520 5.24 -22.52 -20.85
CA GLY A 520 4.05 -23.17 -20.31
C GLY A 520 3.87 -24.59 -20.80
#